data_AF-A0A6P5U1Y9-F1
#
_entry.id   AF-A0A6P5U1Y9-F1
#
_cell.length_a   1.000
_cell.length_b   1.000
_cell.length_c   1.000
_cell.angle_alpha   90.00
_cell.angle_beta   90.00
_cell.angle_gamma   90.00
#
_symmetry.space_group_name_H-M   'P 1'
#
loop_
_entity.id
_entity.type
_entity.pdbx_description
1 polymer ?
#
loop_
_entity_poly.entity_id
_entity_poly.type
_entity_poly.pdbx_seq_one_letter_code
_entity_poly.pdbx_strand_id
1 'polypeptide(L)'
;MKNYISDVIVQQSSNEASFRMERLYVNKLNIILVQILKHDWPARWRSFIPDLVSAAKTSETICENCMAILKLLSEEVFDFSRGEMTQLKIKELKQSLNRYSN
;
A
#
# COMPACT_ATOMS: atom_id res chain seq x y z
N MET A 1 -12.11 -2.47 -9.29
CA MET A 1 -11.04 -3.08 -8.47
C MET A 1 -10.29 -2.05 -7.63
N LYS A 2 -9.89 -0.89 -8.19
CA LYS A 2 -9.24 0.20 -7.44
C LYS A 2 -10.09 0.77 -6.30
N ASN A 3 -11.33 1.17 -6.60
CA ASN A 3 -12.27 1.66 -5.58
C ASN A 3 -12.55 0.57 -4.53
N TYR A 4 -12.72 -0.68 -4.97
CA TYR A 4 -12.99 -1.81 -4.08
C TYR A 4 -11.93 -2.01 -2.99
N ILE A 5 -10.63 -1.92 -3.30
CA ILE A 5 -9.60 -2.13 -2.26
C ILE A 5 -9.49 -0.92 -1.33
N SER A 6 -9.64 0.30 -1.85
CA SER A 6 -9.73 1.51 -1.02
C SER A 6 -10.95 1.45 -0.08
N ASP A 7 -12.10 1.04 -0.59
CA ASP A 7 -13.35 0.87 0.17
C ASP A 7 -13.21 -0.23 1.22
N VAL A 8 -12.55 -1.35 0.90
CA VAL A 8 -12.27 -2.44 1.83
C VAL A 8 -11.31 -2.01 2.95
N ILE A 9 -10.28 -1.21 2.65
CA ILE A 9 -9.38 -0.67 3.68
C ILE A 9 -10.12 0.29 4.61
N VAL A 10 -10.94 1.18 4.06
CA VAL A 10 -11.75 2.10 4.87
C VAL A 10 -12.76 1.32 5.73
N GLN A 11 -13.46 0.33 5.18
CA GLN A 11 -14.39 -0.50 5.94
C GLN A 11 -13.69 -1.27 7.06
N GLN A 12 -12.56 -1.92 6.79
CA GLN A 12 -11.88 -2.76 7.77
C GLN A 12 -11.15 -1.96 8.85
N SER A 13 -10.70 -0.75 8.54
CA SER A 13 -10.05 0.15 9.50
C SER A 13 -11.04 1.07 10.24
N SER A 14 -12.32 1.08 9.88
CA SER A 14 -13.34 1.93 10.50
C SER A 14 -13.81 1.47 11.89
N ASN A 15 -13.53 0.21 12.28
CA ASN A 15 -13.82 -0.32 13.60
C ASN A 15 -12.54 -0.86 14.25
N GLU A 16 -12.10 -0.20 15.32
CA GLU A 16 -10.86 -0.53 16.03
C GLU A 16 -10.87 -1.94 16.61
N ALA A 17 -11.99 -2.39 17.20
CA ALA A 17 -12.09 -3.71 17.78
C ALA A 17 -11.95 -4.80 16.71
N SER A 18 -12.63 -4.63 15.57
CA SER A 18 -12.52 -5.55 14.43
C SER A 18 -11.11 -5.53 13.82
N PHE A 19 -10.51 -4.35 13.64
CA PHE A 19 -9.15 -4.20 13.12
C PHE A 19 -8.11 -4.95 13.97
N ARG A 20 -8.27 -4.91 15.31
CA ARG A 20 -7.39 -5.63 16.24
C ARG A 20 -7.64 -7.14 16.22
N MET A 21 -8.90 -7.59 16.20
CA MET A 21 -9.24 -9.01 16.17
C MET A 21 -8.88 -9.68 14.84
N GLU A 22 -9.06 -9.00 13.71
CA GLU A 22 -8.89 -9.54 12.37
C GLU A 22 -7.53 -9.17 11.75
N ARG A 23 -6.54 -8.82 12.57
CA ARG A 23 -5.23 -8.32 12.12
C ARG A 23 -4.56 -9.19 11.06
N LEU A 24 -4.67 -10.52 11.17
CA LEU A 24 -4.11 -11.45 10.19
C LEU A 24 -4.81 -11.37 8.82
N TYR A 25 -6.13 -11.19 8.82
CA TYR A 25 -6.92 -11.01 7.60
C TYR A 25 -6.58 -9.69 6.92
N VAL A 26 -6.54 -8.59 7.69
CA VAL A 26 -6.16 -7.26 7.18
C VAL A 26 -4.75 -7.29 6.59
N ASN A 27 -3.78 -7.93 7.26
CA ASN A 27 -2.43 -8.08 6.74
C ASN A 27 -2.40 -8.83 5.40
N LYS A 28 -3.19 -9.89 5.23
CA LYS A 28 -3.27 -10.61 3.95
C LYS A 28 -3.85 -9.73 2.84
N LEU A 29 -4.87 -8.92 3.14
CA LEU A 29 -5.43 -7.96 2.18
C LEU A 29 -4.39 -6.91 1.77
N ASN A 30 -3.61 -6.40 2.73
CA ASN A 30 -2.52 -5.45 2.45
C ASN A 30 -1.46 -6.05 1.52
N ILE A 31 -1.07 -7.32 1.73
CA ILE A 31 -0.12 -8.02 0.85
C ILE A 31 -0.70 -8.13 -0.58
N ILE A 32 -1.96 -8.53 -0.73
CA ILE A 32 -2.62 -8.61 -2.04
C ILE A 32 -2.65 -7.24 -2.74
N LEU A 33 -2.97 -6.17 -2.00
CA LEU A 33 -2.93 -4.80 -2.53
C LEU A 33 -1.53 -4.46 -3.05
N VAL A 34 -0.48 -4.75 -2.28
CA VAL A 34 0.90 -4.46 -2.70
C VAL A 34 1.28 -5.21 -3.96
N GLN A 35 0.85 -6.47 -4.13
CA GLN A 35 1.07 -7.21 -5.37
C GLN A 35 0.39 -6.53 -6.57
N ILE A 36 -0.81 -5.98 -6.41
CA ILE A 36 -1.47 -5.19 -7.46
C ILE A 36 -0.68 -3.90 -7.77
N LEU A 37 -0.20 -3.22 -6.73
CA LEU A 37 0.55 -1.97 -6.87
C LEU A 37 1.88 -2.15 -7.61
N LYS A 38 2.59 -3.28 -7.43
CA LYS A 38 3.81 -3.60 -8.20
C LYS A 38 3.61 -3.48 -9.71
N HIS A 39 2.43 -3.89 -10.18
CA HIS A 39 2.10 -3.84 -11.60
C HIS A 39 1.56 -2.48 -12.04
N ASP A 40 0.63 -1.92 -11.27
CA ASP A 40 -0.17 -0.76 -11.68
C ASP A 40 0.41 0.60 -11.28
N TRP A 41 1.11 0.66 -10.16
CA TRP A 41 1.82 1.86 -9.74
C TRP A 41 3.24 1.86 -10.34
N PRO A 42 3.79 3.02 -10.73
CA PRO A 42 3.23 4.37 -10.68
C PRO A 42 2.38 4.74 -11.92
N ALA A 43 2.51 4.02 -13.04
CA ALA A 43 2.02 4.50 -14.33
C ALA A 43 0.48 4.49 -14.46
N ARG A 44 -0.18 3.41 -14.03
CA ARG A 44 -1.64 3.23 -14.15
C ARG A 44 -2.41 3.71 -12.92
N TRP A 45 -1.77 3.88 -11.77
CA TRP A 45 -2.41 4.32 -10.54
C TRP A 45 -1.64 5.44 -9.82
N ARG A 46 -1.39 6.54 -10.53
CA ARG A 46 -0.56 7.67 -10.05
C ARG A 46 -1.02 8.27 -8.72
N SER A 47 -2.33 8.34 -8.49
CA SER A 47 -2.91 8.95 -7.29
C SER A 47 -2.80 8.09 -6.03
N PHE A 48 -2.35 6.83 -6.12
CA PHE A 48 -2.37 5.90 -4.99
C PHE A 48 -1.73 6.47 -3.71
N ILE A 49 -0.49 6.98 -3.80
CA ILE A 49 0.20 7.54 -2.63
C ILE A 49 -0.53 8.79 -2.09
N PRO A 50 -0.88 9.80 -2.92
CA PRO A 50 -1.72 10.91 -2.47
C PRO A 50 -3.03 10.50 -1.80
N ASP A 51 -3.76 9.55 -2.38
CA ASP A 51 -5.05 9.06 -1.88
C ASP A 51 -4.88 8.34 -0.55
N LEU A 52 -3.83 7.51 -0.42
CA LEU A 52 -3.49 6.80 0.81
C LEU A 52 -3.11 7.76 1.94
N VAL A 53 -2.31 8.79 1.64
CA VAL A 53 -1.95 9.85 2.60
C VAL A 53 -3.17 10.67 3.01
N SER A 54 -4.11 10.90 2.09
CA SER A 54 -5.37 11.56 2.43
C SER A 54 -6.22 10.69 3.37
N ALA A 55 -6.33 9.38 3.08
CA ALA A 55 -7.10 8.44 3.92
C ALA A 55 -6.53 8.31 5.33
N ALA A 56 -5.19 8.27 5.47
CA ALA A 56 -4.50 8.19 6.76
C ALA A 56 -4.87 9.31 7.75
N LYS A 57 -5.39 10.45 7.27
CA LYS A 57 -5.82 11.57 8.13
C LYS A 57 -7.19 11.36 8.78
N THR A 58 -7.90 10.29 8.43
CA THR A 58 -9.30 10.07 8.84
C THR A 58 -9.42 9.45 10.23
N SER A 59 -8.51 8.54 10.62
CA SER A 59 -8.44 7.96 11.96
C SER A 59 -7.07 7.36 12.23
N GLU A 60 -6.73 7.13 13.50
CA GLU A 60 -5.48 6.47 13.89
C GLU A 60 -5.38 5.03 13.36
N THR A 61 -6.49 4.29 13.38
CA THR A 61 -6.55 2.91 12.86
C THR A 61 -6.33 2.85 11.34
N ILE A 62 -6.89 3.81 10.59
CA ILE A 62 -6.65 3.94 9.16
C ILE A 62 -5.19 4.33 8.92
N CYS A 63 -4.65 5.27 9.70
CA CYS A 63 -3.26 5.67 9.62
C CYS A 63 -2.30 4.49 9.86
N GLU A 64 -2.52 3.70 10.92
CA GLU A 64 -1.73 2.50 11.24
C GLU A 64 -1.71 1.54 10.04
N ASN A 65 -2.86 1.32 9.41
CA ASN A 65 -2.95 0.45 8.24
C ASN A 65 -2.27 1.05 7.00
N CYS A 66 -2.43 2.34 6.74
CA CYS A 66 -1.74 3.04 5.65
C CYS A 66 -0.22 2.94 5.80
N MET A 67 0.30 3.10 7.02
CA MET A 67 1.73 2.95 7.30
C MET A 67 2.21 1.51 7.10
N ALA A 68 1.39 0.50 7.46
CA ALA A 68 1.70 -0.90 7.19
C ALA A 68 1.78 -1.19 5.68
N ILE A 69 0.86 -0.65 4.87
CA ILE A 69 0.87 -0.78 3.41
C ILE A 69 2.12 -0.11 2.81
N LEU A 70 2.46 1.10 3.25
CA LEU A 70 3.66 1.81 2.77
C LEU A 70 4.93 1.04 3.10
N LYS A 71 5.01 0.45 4.30
CA LYS A 71 6.13 -0.40 4.70
C LYS A 71 6.26 -1.62 3.78
N LEU A 72 5.18 -2.37 3.58
CA LEU A 72 5.18 -3.55 2.71
C LEU A 72 5.57 -3.20 1.27
N LEU A 73 5.03 -2.09 0.74
CA LEU A 73 5.39 -1.61 -0.59
C LEU A 73 6.88 -1.25 -0.69
N SER A 74 7.43 -0.60 0.35
CA SER A 74 8.86 -0.30 0.42
C SER A 74 9.70 -1.58 0.45
N GLU A 75 9.36 -2.54 1.30
CA GLU A 75 10.08 -3.83 1.37
C GLU A 75 10.06 -4.56 0.02
N GLU A 76 8.92 -4.61 -0.67
CA GLU A 76 8.78 -5.24 -1.98
C GLU A 76 9.60 -4.55 -3.08
N VAL A 77 9.63 -3.21 -3.08
CA VAL A 77 10.36 -2.42 -4.08
C VAL A 77 11.87 -2.40 -3.81
N PHE A 78 12.28 -2.36 -2.53
CA PHE A 78 13.66 -2.12 -2.13
C PHE A 78 14.42 -3.39 -1.75
N ASP A 79 13.79 -4.33 -1.03
CA ASP A 79 14.45 -5.51 -0.46
C ASP A 79 14.16 -6.81 -1.23
N PHE A 80 12.91 -7.07 -1.62
CA PHE A 80 12.50 -8.36 -2.24
C PHE A 80 12.59 -8.41 -3.77
N SER A 81 13.04 -7.34 -4.41
CA SER A 81 13.05 -7.24 -5.88
C SER A 81 14.08 -8.14 -6.60
N ARG A 82 14.90 -8.92 -5.88
CA ARG A 82 15.88 -9.85 -6.47
C ARG A 82 15.18 -11.08 -7.07
N GLY A 83 14.84 -11.00 -8.35
CA GLY A 83 14.39 -12.14 -9.16
C GLY A 83 12.92 -12.09 -9.61
N GLU A 84 12.09 -11.24 -8.99
CA GLU A 84 10.66 -11.13 -9.35
C GLU A 84 10.34 -9.97 -10.31
N MET A 85 11.25 -9.00 -10.44
CA MET A 85 11.05 -7.82 -11.28
C MET A 85 12.31 -7.50 -12.09
N THR A 86 12.14 -6.91 -13.28
CA THR A 86 13.27 -6.47 -14.10
C THR A 86 13.99 -5.28 -13.46
N GLN A 87 15.29 -5.13 -13.70
CA GLN A 87 16.08 -4.01 -13.16
C GLN A 87 15.51 -2.64 -13.53
N LEU A 88 14.95 -2.50 -14.74
CA LEU A 88 14.30 -1.27 -15.19
C LEU A 88 13.07 -0.93 -14.34
N LYS A 89 12.19 -1.91 -14.11
CA LYS A 89 10.97 -1.72 -13.31
C LYS A 89 11.30 -1.36 -11.86
N ILE A 90 12.33 -1.98 -11.28
CA ILE A 90 12.82 -1.66 -9.93
C ILE A 90 13.29 -0.21 -9.86
N LYS A 91 14.09 0.23 -10.84
CA LYS A 91 14.59 1.62 -10.89
C LYS A 91 13.44 2.62 -10.97
N GLU A 92 12.44 2.38 -11.80
CA GLU A 92 11.26 3.24 -11.94
C GLU A 92 10.45 3.34 -10.64
N LEU A 93 10.22 2.21 -9.97
CA LEU A 93 9.47 2.15 -8.71
C LEU A 93 10.22 2.89 -7.59
N LYS A 94 11.53 2.65 -7.44
CA LYS A 94 12.38 3.35 -6.45
C LYS A 94 12.39 4.85 -6.68
N GLN A 95 12.59 5.29 -7.92
CA GLN A 95 12.57 6.71 -8.27
C GLN A 95 11.21 7.36 -7.98
N SER A 96 10.12 6.63 -8.22
CA SER A 96 8.78 7.14 -7.95
C SER A 96 8.49 7.25 -6.46
N LEU A 97 8.98 6.31 -5.63
CA LEU A 97 8.77 6.36 -4.19
C LEU A 97 9.56 7.51 -3.57
N ASN A 98 10.81 7.70 -3.99
CA ASN A 98 11.67 8.79 -3.52
C ASN A 98 11.09 10.20 -3.76
N ARG A 99 10.18 10.37 -4.74
CA ARG A 99 9.48 11.66 -4.96
C ARG A 99 8.56 12.05 -3.81
N TYR A 100 8.17 11.11 -2.96
CA TYR A 100 7.29 11.33 -1.81
C TYR A 100 8.04 11.27 -0.47
N SER A 101 9.37 11.07 -0.49
CA SER A 101 10.22 11.01 0.71
C SER A 101 11.04 12.28 0.94
N ASN A 102 10.98 13.25 0.02
CA ASN A 102 11.60 14.58 0.12
C ASN A 102 10.50 15.64 0.20
#